data_AF-A0A0A9B8C3-F1
#
_entry.id   AF-A0A0A9B8C3-F1
#
_cell.length_a   1.000
_cell.length_b   1.000
_cell.length_c   1.000
_cell.angle_alpha   90.00
_cell.angle_beta   90.00
_cell.angle_gamma   90.00
#
_symmetry.space_group_name_H-M   'P 1'
#
loop_
_entity.id
_entity.type
_entity.pdbx_description
1 polymer ?
#
loop_
_entity_poly.entity_id
_entity_poly.type
_entity_poly.pdbx_seq_one_letter_code
_entity_poly.pdbx_strand_id
1 'polypeptide(L)' 'MLAPALETIKISECFGLRRLPTLVGREPGVNKPAVEMEDDVWDKLEWDGLAAGHNPGLFEPPVHSRYYRRRHLGGTVLR' A
#
# COMPACT_ATOMS: atom_id res chain seq x y z
N MET A 1 9.79 -10.24 -3.98
CA MET A 1 9.13 -10.96 -2.85
C MET A 1 7.74 -11.36 -3.35
N LEU A 2 7.30 -12.60 -3.09
CA LEU A 2 6.04 -13.15 -3.62
C LEU A 2 5.11 -13.49 -2.46
N ALA A 3 3.84 -13.07 -2.52
CA ALA A 3 2.85 -13.30 -1.48
C ALA A 3 1.46 -13.57 -2.08
N PRO A 4 1.20 -14.75 -2.64
CA PRO A 4 -0.05 -15.07 -3.34
C PRO A 4 -1.26 -15.13 -2.40
N ALA A 5 -1.05 -15.53 -1.14
CA ALA A 5 -2.09 -15.64 -0.11
C ALA A 5 -2.26 -14.33 0.70
N LEU A 6 -1.79 -13.20 0.19
CA LEU A 6 -1.89 -11.92 0.92
C LEU A 6 -3.33 -11.43 0.95
N GLU A 7 -3.84 -11.16 2.15
CA GLU A 7 -5.20 -10.66 2.38
C GLU A 7 -5.22 -9.18 2.77
N THR A 8 -4.25 -8.73 3.57
CA THR A 8 -4.18 -7.35 4.05
C THR A 8 -2.73 -6.90 4.18
N ILE A 9 -2.46 -5.68 3.71
CA ILE A 9 -1.19 -4.98 3.91
C ILE A 9 -1.47 -3.78 4.81
N LYS A 10 -0.78 -3.70 5.94
CA LYS A 10 -0.78 -2.52 6.81
C LYS A 10 0.62 -1.94 6.83
N ILE A 11 0.77 -0.76 6.25
CA ILE A 11 2.02 -0.02 6.27
C ILE A 11 1.76 1.28 6.99
N SER A 12 2.47 1.45 8.11
CA SER A 12 2.48 2.66 8.90
C SER A 12 3.92 3.12 9.07
N GLU A 13 4.21 4.36 8.69
CA GLU A 13 5.48 5.06 8.93
C GLU A 13 6.70 4.52 8.14
N CYS A 14 6.48 3.63 7.17
CA CYS A 14 7.55 3.13 6.29
C CYS A 14 7.64 3.96 5.00
N PHE A 15 8.07 5.21 5.14
CA PHE A 15 8.21 6.18 4.03
C PHE A 15 9.24 5.79 2.97
N GLY A 16 10.17 4.89 3.31
CA GLY A 16 11.18 4.38 2.38
C GLY A 16 10.71 3.18 1.55
N LEU A 17 9.49 2.71 1.75
CA LEU A 17 8.97 1.57 1.01
C LEU A 17 8.69 1.97 -0.44
N ARG A 18 9.28 1.21 -1.38
CA ARG A 18 9.12 1.46 -2.82
C ARG A 18 8.41 0.35 -3.56
N ARG A 19 8.28 -0.85 -3.00
CA ARG A 19 7.71 -2.01 -3.70
C ARG A 19 6.88 -2.85 -2.74
N LEU A 20 5.79 -3.40 -3.27
CA LEU A 20 4.95 -4.35 -2.55
C LEU A 20 5.27 -5.78 -2.98
N PRO A 21 4.82 -6.78 -2.20
CA PRO A 21 4.90 -8.16 -2.63
C PRO A 21 4.09 -8.40 -3.90
N THR A 22 4.65 -9.21 -4.79
CA THR A 22 4.01 -9.67 -6.01
C THR A 22 2.90 -10.68 -5.71
N LEU A 23 1.77 -10.55 -6.40
CA LEU A 23 0.59 -11.44 -6.25
C LEU A 23 0.53 -12.54 -7.34
N VAL A 24 1.64 -12.82 -8.03
CA VAL A 24 1.73 -13.91 -9.02
C VAL A 24 1.39 -15.24 -8.35
N GLY A 25 0.57 -16.05 -9.03
CA GLY A 25 0.13 -17.35 -8.53
C GLY A 25 -1.05 -17.29 -7.55
N ARG A 26 -1.65 -16.11 -7.36
CA ARG A 26 -2.89 -15.96 -6.61
C ARG A 26 -4.07 -16.57 -7.36
N GLU A 27 -4.93 -17.28 -6.65
CA GLU A 27 -6.08 -17.96 -7.24
C GLU A 27 -7.08 -16.94 -7.83
N PRO A 28 -7.62 -17.19 -9.03
CA PRO A 28 -8.66 -16.35 -9.61
C PRO A 28 -9.93 -16.42 -8.76
N GLY A 29 -10.45 -15.26 -8.35
CA GLY A 29 -11.65 -15.15 -7.52
C GLY A 29 -11.39 -14.83 -6.04
N VAL A 30 -10.13 -14.80 -5.60
CA VAL A 30 -9.78 -14.30 -4.27
C VAL A 30 -9.92 -12.77 -4.24
N ASN A 31 -10.62 -12.24 -3.23
CA ASN A 31 -10.82 -10.80 -3.01
C ASN A 31 -9.49 -10.05 -3.04
N LYS A 32 -9.42 -8.87 -3.66
CA LYS A 32 -8.16 -8.11 -3.73
C LYS A 32 -7.63 -7.82 -2.32
N PRO A 33 -6.31 -7.77 -2.09
CA PRO A 33 -5.78 -7.49 -0.77
C PRO A 33 -6.19 -6.08 -0.33
N ALA A 34 -6.68 -5.97 0.89
CA ALA A 34 -6.94 -4.68 1.52
C ALA A 34 -5.61 -3.97 1.79
N VAL A 35 -5.53 -2.68 1.50
CA VAL A 35 -4.33 -1.89 1.71
C VAL A 35 -4.64 -0.77 2.70
N GLU A 36 -3.99 -0.78 3.86
CA GLU A 36 -3.95 0.35 4.79
C GLU A 36 -2.57 1.00 4.68
N MET A 37 -2.48 2.12 3.97
CA MET A 37 -1.25 2.88 3.88
C MET A 37 -1.49 4.37 3.67
N GLU A 38 -0.40 5.12 3.58
CA GLU A 38 -0.39 6.55 3.33
C GLU A 38 -0.40 6.79 1.81
N ASP A 39 -1.24 7.70 1.32
CA ASP A 39 -1.41 7.96 -0.13
C ASP A 39 -0.09 8.38 -0.77
N ASP A 40 0.69 9.20 -0.07
CA ASP A 40 1.99 9.64 -0.58
C ASP A 40 3.00 8.50 -0.68
N VAL A 41 2.85 7.44 0.12
CA VAL A 41 3.63 6.20 0.00
C VAL A 41 3.11 5.37 -1.15
N TRP A 42 1.78 5.24 -1.30
CA TRP A 42 1.14 4.52 -2.40
C TRP A 42 1.54 5.09 -3.77
N ASP A 43 1.51 6.41 -3.92
CA ASP A 43 1.89 7.12 -5.14
C ASP A 43 3.39 6.97 -5.48
N LYS A 44 4.23 6.72 -4.48
CA LYS A 44 5.68 6.50 -4.66
C LYS A 44 6.05 5.06 -4.94
N LEU A 45 5.10 4.12 -4.94
CA LEU A 45 5.38 2.72 -5.23
C LEU A 45 5.79 2.54 -6.70
N GLU A 46 6.85 1.77 -6.89
CA GLU A 46 7.30 1.27 -8.19
C GLU A 46 6.50 0.00 -8.54
N TRP A 47 5.93 -0.04 -9.74
CA TRP A 47 5.11 -1.14 -10.22
C TRP A 47 5.78 -1.82 -11.41
N ASP A 48 5.97 -3.15 -11.35
CA ASP A 48 6.60 -3.92 -12.42
C ASP A 48 5.61 -4.31 -13.54
N GLY A 49 4.33 -4.01 -13.34
CA GLY A 49 3.26 -4.20 -14.32
C GLY A 49 2.44 -5.47 -14.11
N LEU A 50 1.40 -5.62 -14.93
CA LEU A 50 0.39 -6.67 -14.78
C LEU A 50 0.96 -8.07 -15.04
N ALA A 51 1.86 -8.22 -16.02
CA ALA A 51 2.50 -9.51 -16.34
C ALA A 51 3.35 -10.05 -15.18
N ALA A 52 3.93 -9.15 -14.38
CA ALA A 52 4.65 -9.47 -13.18
C ALA A 52 3.74 -9.64 -11.96
N GLY A 53 2.40 -9.58 -12.10
CA GLY A 53 1.44 -9.62 -10.99
C GLY A 53 1.68 -8.53 -9.94
N HIS A 54 2.25 -7.40 -10.36
CA HIS A 54 2.66 -6.29 -9.50
C HIS A 54 2.14 -4.97 -10.12
N ASN A 55 0.84 -4.75 -9.95
CA ASN A 55 0.09 -3.64 -10.54
C ASN A 55 -0.94 -3.12 -9.51
N PRO A 56 -1.17 -1.80 -9.43
CA PRO A 56 -2.09 -1.22 -8.45
C PRO A 56 -3.52 -1.76 -8.58
N GLY A 57 -3.97 -2.10 -9.79
CA GLY A 57 -5.31 -2.65 -10.01
C GLY A 57 -5.56 -4.04 -9.42
N LEU A 58 -4.50 -4.73 -8.95
CA LEU A 58 -4.60 -6.01 -8.25
C LEU A 58 -4.89 -5.86 -6.75
N PHE A 59 -4.81 -4.65 -6.23
CA PHE A 59 -5.09 -4.31 -4.84
C PHE A 59 -6.41 -3.54 -4.72
N GLU A 60 -6.97 -3.50 -3.51
CA GLU A 60 -8.02 -2.55 -3.20
C GLU A 60 -7.45 -1.13 -3.10
N PRO A 61 -8.29 -0.09 -3.33
CA PRO A 61 -7.87 1.28 -3.09
C PRO A 61 -7.32 1.43 -1.67
N PRO A 62 -6.17 2.11 -1.49
CA PRO A 62 -5.58 2.28 -0.17
C PRO A 62 -6.55 3.04 0.74
N VAL A 63 -6.75 2.51 1.94
CA VAL A 63 -7.45 3.18 3.01
C VAL A 63 -6.43 4.00 3.79
N HIS A 64 -6.67 5.31 3.86
CA HIS A 64 -5.82 6.22 4.62
C HIS A 64 -5.67 5.76 6.07
N SER A 65 -4.43 5.47 6.46
CA SER A 65 -4.10 5.20 7.86
C SER A 65 -4.45 6.43 8.74
N ARG A 66 -5.18 6.21 9.84
CA ARG A 66 -5.55 7.26 10.82
C ARG A 66 -4.32 7.97 11.41
N TYR A 67 -3.13 7.36 11.33
CA TYR A 67 -1.89 7.92 11.83
C TYR A 67 -1.41 9.15 11.03
N TYR A 68 -1.67 9.22 9.72
CA TYR A 68 -1.33 10.37 8.88
C TYR A 68 -2.11 11.64 9.26
N ARG A 69 -3.38 11.50 9.65
CA ARG A 69 -4.22 12.64 10.07
C ARG A 69 -3.63 13.38 11.27
N ARG A 70 -2.82 12.71 12.11
CA ARG A 70 -2.12 13.36 13.23
C ARG A 70 -0.86 14.11 12.82
N ARG A 71 -0.22 13.74 11.71
CA ARG A 71 1.04 14.37 11.24
C ARG A 71 0.80 15.60 10.36
N HIS A 72 -0.36 15.70 9.70
CA HIS A 72 -0.75 16.86 8.89
C HIS A 72 -1.56 17.93 9.63
N LEU A 73 -1.82 17.75 10.93
CA LEU A 73 -2.24 18.84 11.81
C LEU A 73 -1.01 19.70 12.14
N GLY A 74 -0.50 20.38 11.12
CA GLY A 74 0.61 21.31 11.24
C GLY A 74 0.23 22.49 12.14
N GLY A 75 1.09 22.77 13.11
CA GLY A 75 1.07 24.04 13.84
C GLY A 75 1.36 23.93 15.32
N THR A 76 2.49 23.36 15.76
CA THR A 76 3.10 23.89 16.98
C THR A 76 3.62 25.28 16.64
N VAL A 77 2.78 26.29 16.87
CA VAL A 77 3.24 27.67 17.01
C VAL A 77 4.12 27.68 18.27
N LEU A 78 5.44 27.64 18.09
CA LEU A 78 6.35 28.07 19.14
C LEU A 78 6.15 29.59 19.26
N ARG A 79 5.61 30.00 20.40
CA ARG A 79 5.32 31.40 20.73
C ARG A 79 6.19 31.82 21.91
#